data_AF-A0A2U1S491-F1
#
_entry.id   AF-A0A2U1S491-F1
#
_cell.length_a   1.000
_cell.length_b   1.000
_cell.length_c   1.000
_cell.angle_alpha   90.00
_cell.angle_beta   90.00
_cell.angle_gamma   90.00
#
_symmetry.space_group_name_H-M   'P 1'
#
loop_
_entity.id
_entity.type
_entity.pdbx_description
1 polymer ?
#
loop_
_entity_poly.entity_id
_entity_poly.type
_entity_poly.pdbx_seq_one_letter_code
_entity_poly.pdbx_strand_id
1 'polypeptide(L)'
;MCRRGAQRDNAGRRETRRRTGRLLRMSRFNRVVKAAAVLTCAVSVLIVSCRKAPDSPSGQALYLRYCASCHGESGDGHGPVAVSFRRPPSDLRLIAKRYDGRFDEGYVMQVIDGRRAVVEHGTREMPVWGAVFESEHQDKGYPGYTSLLHSRALSDYLRSIQQQ
;
A
#
# COMPACT_ATOMS: atom_id res chain seq x y z
N MET A 1 62.62 -21.60 -66.42
CA MET A 1 61.99 -20.95 -65.24
C MET A 1 60.48 -20.81 -65.43
N CYS A 2 59.72 -20.68 -64.33
CA CYS A 2 58.32 -20.20 -64.22
C CYS A 2 57.14 -21.21 -64.30
N ARG A 3 56.90 -21.95 -63.21
CA ARG A 3 55.54 -22.37 -62.78
C ARG A 3 55.43 -22.44 -61.26
N ARG A 4 55.25 -21.32 -60.56
CA ARG A 4 54.95 -21.27 -59.10
C ARG A 4 54.06 -20.07 -58.68
N GLY A 5 53.12 -19.63 -59.54
CA GLY A 5 52.38 -18.38 -59.32
C GLY A 5 50.94 -18.46 -58.79
N ALA A 6 50.17 -19.51 -59.06
CA ALA A 6 48.69 -19.43 -59.01
C ALA A 6 48.00 -20.12 -57.82
N GLN A 7 48.76 -20.70 -56.89
CA GLN A 7 48.20 -21.58 -55.85
C GLN A 7 48.06 -20.92 -54.47
N ARG A 8 48.64 -19.72 -54.26
CA ARG A 8 48.59 -19.00 -52.97
C ARG A 8 47.35 -18.11 -52.82
N ASP A 9 46.70 -17.82 -53.93
CA ASP A 9 45.72 -16.75 -54.13
C ASP A 9 44.31 -17.20 -53.74
N ASN A 10 44.02 -18.50 -53.91
CA ASN A 10 42.71 -19.10 -53.67
C ASN A 10 42.45 -19.43 -52.19
N ALA A 11 43.50 -19.68 -51.41
CA ALA A 11 43.41 -19.97 -49.98
C ALA A 11 42.98 -18.74 -49.17
N GLY A 12 43.60 -17.57 -49.41
CA GLY A 12 43.26 -16.32 -48.72
C GLY A 12 41.82 -15.85 -49.00
N ARG A 13 41.30 -16.11 -50.21
CA ARG A 13 39.93 -15.76 -50.61
C ARG A 13 38.86 -16.66 -49.96
N ARG A 14 39.19 -17.92 -49.66
CA ARG A 14 38.31 -18.85 -48.91
C ARG A 14 38.31 -18.57 -47.40
N GLU A 15 39.46 -18.22 -46.83
CA GLU A 15 39.63 -17.84 -45.42
C GLU A 15 38.82 -16.59 -45.06
N THR A 16 38.93 -15.55 -45.90
CA THR A 16 38.22 -14.27 -45.74
C THR A 16 36.71 -14.41 -45.87
N ARG A 17 36.21 -15.25 -46.79
CA ARG A 17 34.77 -15.57 -46.95
C ARG A 17 34.20 -16.35 -45.76
N ARG A 18 34.98 -17.23 -45.13
CA ARG A 18 34.58 -17.95 -43.90
C ARG A 18 34.56 -17.02 -42.67
N ARG A 19 35.53 -16.11 -42.54
CA ARG A 19 35.56 -15.10 -41.47
C ARG A 19 34.39 -14.12 -41.55
N THR A 20 34.08 -13.60 -42.74
CA THR A 20 32.94 -12.69 -42.95
C THR A 20 31.58 -13.37 -42.71
N GLY A 21 31.40 -14.61 -43.17
CA GLY A 21 30.17 -15.38 -42.90
C GLY A 21 29.95 -15.68 -41.41
N ARG A 22 31.01 -15.93 -40.64
CA ARG A 22 30.95 -16.13 -39.19
C ARG A 22 30.59 -14.84 -38.43
N LEU A 23 31.16 -13.71 -38.82
CA LEU A 23 30.88 -12.39 -38.22
C LEU A 23 29.44 -11.91 -38.48
N LEU A 24 28.92 -12.09 -39.70
CA LEU A 24 27.53 -11.76 -40.04
C LEU A 24 26.53 -12.61 -39.23
N ARG A 25 26.82 -13.91 -39.04
CA ARG A 25 26.00 -14.85 -38.25
C ARG A 25 26.00 -14.51 -36.75
N MET A 26 27.15 -14.10 -36.20
CA MET A 26 27.26 -13.61 -34.82
C MET A 26 26.52 -12.28 -34.59
N SER A 27 26.55 -11.35 -35.55
CA SER A 27 25.83 -10.07 -35.44
C SER A 27 24.30 -10.22 -35.48
N ARG A 28 23.80 -11.20 -36.23
CA ARG A 28 22.37 -11.54 -36.29
C ARG A 28 21.92 -12.23 -35.00
N PHE A 29 22.73 -13.13 -34.46
CA PHE A 29 22.47 -13.80 -33.18
C PHE A 29 22.40 -12.79 -32.02
N ASN A 30 23.33 -11.82 -31.97
CA ASN A 30 23.37 -10.80 -30.92
C ASN A 30 22.21 -9.80 -31.00
N ARG A 31 21.68 -9.52 -32.21
CA ARG A 31 20.47 -8.70 -32.40
C ARG A 31 19.21 -9.44 -31.94
N VAL A 32 19.09 -10.74 -32.23
CA VAL A 32 17.95 -11.56 -31.81
C VAL A 32 17.92 -11.73 -30.29
N VAL A 33 19.07 -11.97 -29.65
CA VAL A 33 19.18 -12.08 -28.18
C VAL A 33 18.85 -10.75 -27.49
N LYS A 34 19.35 -9.61 -28.00
CA LYS A 34 19.01 -8.28 -27.45
C LYS A 34 17.53 -7.94 -27.63
N ALA A 35 16.94 -8.23 -28.79
CA ALA A 35 15.53 -7.99 -29.03
C ALA A 35 14.64 -8.86 -28.12
N ALA A 36 14.99 -10.12 -27.91
CA ALA A 36 14.29 -11.02 -26.99
C ALA A 36 14.42 -10.56 -25.53
N ALA A 37 15.58 -10.06 -25.10
CA ALA A 37 15.80 -9.52 -23.75
C ALA A 37 14.98 -8.22 -23.51
N VAL A 38 14.92 -7.32 -24.49
CA VAL A 38 14.11 -6.10 -24.40
C VAL A 38 12.62 -6.43 -24.38
N LEU A 39 12.18 -7.40 -25.19
CA LEU A 39 10.78 -7.84 -25.23
C LEU A 39 10.35 -8.51 -23.91
N THR A 40 11.21 -9.35 -23.32
CA THR A 40 10.93 -9.99 -22.03
C THR A 40 10.92 -8.99 -20.86
N CYS A 41 11.81 -7.98 -20.86
CA CYS A 41 11.76 -6.87 -19.90
C CYS A 41 10.49 -6.01 -20.07
N ALA A 42 10.11 -5.67 -21.30
CA ALA A 42 8.92 -4.87 -21.57
C ALA A 42 7.63 -5.60 -21.15
N VAL A 43 7.55 -6.91 -21.42
CA VAL A 43 6.43 -7.75 -20.97
C VAL A 43 6.39 -7.83 -19.46
N SER A 44 7.52 -7.99 -18.76
CA SER A 44 7.53 -8.08 -17.28
C SER A 44 7.13 -6.77 -16.58
N VAL A 45 7.42 -5.60 -17.18
CA VAL A 45 6.93 -4.31 -16.66
C VAL A 45 5.41 -4.18 -16.75
N LEU A 46 4.78 -4.69 -17.82
CA LEU A 46 3.33 -4.59 -18.01
C LEU A 46 2.52 -5.44 -17.01
N ILE A 47 3.10 -6.53 -16.48
CA ILE A 47 2.40 -7.44 -15.54
C ILE A 47 2.32 -6.83 -14.12
N VAL A 48 3.20 -5.90 -13.77
CA VAL A 48 3.29 -5.32 -12.41
C VAL A 48 2.27 -4.21 -12.17
N SER A 49 1.71 -3.58 -13.21
CA SER A 49 0.80 -2.43 -13.07
C SER A 49 -0.63 -2.75 -12.57
N CYS A 50 -0.98 -4.01 -12.34
CA CYS A 50 -2.34 -4.40 -11.94
C CYS A 50 -2.44 -4.93 -10.49
N ARG A 51 -1.59 -4.46 -9.58
CA ARG A 51 -1.87 -4.64 -8.14
C ARG A 51 -2.90 -3.59 -7.71
N LYS A 52 -4.18 -3.97 -7.66
CA LYS A 52 -5.19 -3.20 -6.92
C LYS A 52 -4.70 -3.04 -5.48
N ALA A 53 -4.71 -1.81 -4.97
CA ALA A 53 -4.55 -1.60 -3.53
C ALA A 53 -5.62 -2.43 -2.80
N PRO A 54 -5.31 -3.05 -1.65
CA PRO A 54 -6.32 -3.75 -0.88
C PRO A 54 -7.48 -2.78 -0.58
N ASP A 55 -8.71 -3.24 -0.81
CA ASP A 55 -9.92 -2.46 -0.52
C ASP A 55 -9.86 -2.02 0.95
N SER A 56 -9.56 -0.74 1.16
CA SER A 56 -9.49 -0.18 2.52
C SER A 56 -10.94 -0.03 3.00
N PRO A 57 -11.30 -0.60 4.16
CA PRO A 57 -12.67 -0.51 4.64
C PRO A 57 -13.08 0.94 4.85
N SER A 58 -14.34 1.26 4.52
CA SER A 58 -14.89 2.60 4.71
C SER A 58 -14.78 3.03 6.18
N GLY A 59 -14.29 4.24 6.42
CA GLY A 59 -14.22 4.83 7.76
C GLY A 59 -15.56 4.85 8.48
N GLN A 60 -16.66 5.09 7.75
CA GLN A 60 -18.01 5.02 8.29
C GLN A 60 -18.38 3.60 8.73
N ALA A 61 -18.04 2.59 7.92
CA ALA A 61 -18.34 1.19 8.26
C ALA A 61 -17.55 0.73 9.49
N LEU A 62 -16.28 1.12 9.60
CA LEU A 62 -15.47 0.91 10.79
C LEU A 62 -16.09 1.61 12.00
N TYR A 63 -16.52 2.87 11.84
CA TYR A 63 -17.13 3.64 12.91
C TYR A 63 -18.41 2.97 13.44
N LEU A 64 -19.31 2.56 12.55
CA LEU A 64 -20.55 1.87 12.94
C LEU A 64 -20.26 0.55 13.67
N ARG A 65 -19.21 -0.17 13.26
CA ARG A 65 -18.82 -1.44 13.87
C ARG A 65 -18.19 -1.29 15.25
N TYR A 66 -17.35 -0.26 15.45
CA TYR A 66 -16.47 -0.17 16.62
C TYR A 66 -16.78 0.99 17.56
N CYS A 67 -17.34 2.09 17.06
CA CYS A 67 -17.50 3.34 17.82
C CYS A 67 -18.96 3.66 18.15
N ALA A 68 -19.91 3.30 17.27
CA ALA A 68 -21.29 3.73 17.37
C ALA A 68 -22.06 3.20 18.59
N SER A 69 -21.67 2.03 19.14
CA SER A 69 -22.28 1.50 20.36
C SER A 69 -22.14 2.45 21.56
N CYS A 70 -21.02 3.17 21.63
CA CYS A 70 -20.72 4.15 22.68
C CYS A 70 -21.04 5.58 22.23
N HIS A 71 -20.58 5.99 21.05
CA HIS A 71 -20.67 7.37 20.58
C HIS A 71 -21.92 7.69 19.74
N GLY A 72 -22.81 6.71 19.54
CA GLY A 72 -24.00 6.85 18.69
C GLY A 72 -23.66 6.75 17.20
N GLU A 73 -24.64 6.39 16.37
CA GLU A 73 -24.43 6.28 14.91
C GLU A 73 -24.03 7.61 14.27
N SER A 74 -24.46 8.73 14.86
CA SER A 74 -24.15 10.08 14.37
C SER A 74 -22.87 10.68 14.96
N GLY A 75 -22.27 10.05 15.98
CA GLY A 75 -21.13 10.61 16.72
C GLY A 75 -21.48 11.58 17.83
N ASP A 76 -22.75 11.70 18.21
CA ASP A 76 -23.24 12.66 19.19
C ASP A 76 -23.03 12.28 20.67
N GLY A 77 -22.50 11.08 20.93
CA GLY A 77 -22.30 10.56 22.29
C GLY A 77 -23.48 9.78 22.86
N HIS A 78 -24.58 9.61 22.11
CA HIS A 78 -25.80 8.93 22.57
C HIS A 78 -25.89 7.49 22.07
N GLY A 79 -24.81 6.73 22.18
CA GLY A 79 -24.81 5.31 21.85
C GLY A 79 -25.70 4.48 22.79
N PRO A 80 -26.19 3.30 22.36
CA PRO A 80 -27.05 2.44 23.17
C PRO A 80 -26.44 2.05 24.53
N VAL A 81 -25.10 2.00 24.65
CA VAL A 81 -24.43 1.72 25.92
C VAL A 81 -23.95 2.97 26.66
N ALA A 82 -24.16 4.18 26.13
CA ALA A 82 -23.71 5.44 26.71
C ALA A 82 -24.22 5.64 28.15
N VAL A 83 -25.44 5.20 28.42
CA VAL A 83 -26.11 5.30 29.73
C VAL A 83 -25.44 4.49 30.84
N SER A 84 -24.63 3.49 30.48
CA SER A 84 -23.93 2.62 31.44
C SER A 84 -22.64 3.24 31.97
N PHE A 85 -22.15 4.33 31.36
CA PHE A 85 -20.92 4.99 31.77
C PHE A 85 -21.17 6.08 32.82
N ARG A 86 -20.29 6.15 33.83
CA ARG A 86 -20.33 7.23 34.85
C ARG A 86 -20.14 8.62 34.26
N ARG A 87 -19.36 8.73 33.18
CA ARG A 87 -19.23 9.93 32.36
C ARG A 87 -19.69 9.58 30.95
N PRO A 88 -20.60 10.35 30.35
CA PRO A 88 -21.09 10.05 29.03
C PRO A 88 -19.95 10.08 27.99
N PRO A 89 -19.99 9.21 26.97
CA PRO A 89 -19.09 9.30 25.83
C PRO A 89 -19.15 10.68 25.18
N SER A 90 -18.00 11.21 24.75
CA SER A 90 -17.96 12.56 24.21
C SER A 90 -18.61 12.64 22.83
N ASP A 91 -19.23 13.78 22.51
CA ASP A 91 -19.68 14.11 21.15
C ASP A 91 -18.47 14.28 20.22
N LEU A 92 -18.23 13.28 19.38
CA LEU A 92 -17.12 13.22 18.45
C LEU A 92 -17.27 14.21 17.29
N ARG A 93 -18.45 14.78 17.06
CA ARG A 93 -18.66 15.85 16.06
C ARG A 93 -18.08 17.19 16.49
N LEU A 94 -17.69 17.31 17.76
CA LEU A 94 -17.17 18.54 18.35
C LEU A 94 -15.67 18.47 18.67
N ILE A 95 -14.92 17.54 18.07
CA ILE A 95 -13.46 17.45 18.25
C ILE A 95 -12.81 18.75 17.77
N ALA A 96 -13.08 19.19 16.55
CA ALA A 96 -12.49 20.40 15.97
C ALA A 96 -12.82 21.63 16.81
N LYS A 97 -14.09 21.77 17.23
CA LYS A 97 -14.54 22.89 18.07
C LYS A 97 -13.81 22.96 19.41
N ARG A 98 -13.44 21.83 20.01
CA ARG A 98 -12.65 21.76 21.25
C ARG A 98 -11.18 22.18 21.07
N TYR A 99 -10.69 22.24 19.83
CA TYR A 99 -9.31 22.60 19.48
C TYR A 99 -9.27 23.80 18.53
N ASP A 100 -10.02 24.87 18.84
CA ASP A 100 -10.06 26.13 18.09
C ASP A 100 -10.43 25.97 16.60
N GLY A 101 -11.36 25.05 16.31
CA GLY A 101 -11.79 24.72 14.95
C GLY A 101 -10.81 23.82 14.18
N ARG A 102 -9.72 23.35 14.79
CA ARG A 102 -8.73 22.49 14.13
C ARG A 102 -8.97 21.02 14.44
N PHE A 103 -9.00 20.19 13.39
CA PHE A 103 -8.99 18.74 13.52
C PHE A 103 -7.56 18.21 13.38
N ASP A 104 -6.92 17.86 14.49
CA ASP A 104 -5.59 17.25 14.51
C ASP A 104 -5.69 15.74 14.24
N GLU A 105 -5.39 15.34 13.00
CA GLU A 105 -5.43 13.94 12.56
C GLU A 105 -4.48 13.05 13.38
N GLY A 106 -3.26 13.55 13.64
CA GLY A 106 -2.24 12.79 14.33
C GLY A 106 -2.62 12.51 15.77
N TYR A 107 -3.20 13.51 16.44
CA TYR A 107 -3.78 13.36 17.76
C TYR A 107 -4.90 12.31 17.76
N VAL A 108 -5.88 12.42 16.85
CA VAL A 108 -7.03 11.52 16.79
C VAL A 108 -6.61 10.09 16.50
N MET A 109 -5.68 9.88 15.58
CA MET A 109 -5.14 8.54 15.28
C MET A 109 -4.44 7.93 16.50
N GLN A 110 -3.65 8.71 17.25
CA GLN A 110 -3.01 8.22 18.48
C GLN A 110 -4.01 7.83 19.56
N VAL A 111 -5.16 8.51 19.64
CA VAL A 111 -6.25 8.13 20.54
C VAL A 111 -6.91 6.83 20.07
N ILE A 112 -7.21 6.70 18.78
CA ILE A 112 -7.86 5.51 18.21
C ILE A 112 -6.98 4.27 18.39
N ASP A 113 -5.70 4.35 18.03
CA ASP A 113 -4.79 3.21 18.12
C ASP A 113 -4.18 3.01 19.52
N GLY A 114 -4.59 3.82 20.50
CA GLY A 114 -4.24 3.69 21.91
C GLY A 114 -2.82 4.13 22.27
N ARG A 115 -2.05 4.72 21.34
CA ARG A 115 -0.77 5.39 21.69
C ARG A 115 -0.96 6.57 22.64
N ARG A 116 -2.16 7.14 22.70
CA ARG A 116 -2.55 8.19 23.65
C ARG A 116 -3.71 7.72 24.52
N ALA A 117 -3.47 7.64 25.82
CA ALA A 117 -4.51 7.39 26.80
C ALA A 117 -5.43 8.62 26.95
N VAL A 118 -6.74 8.39 27.00
CA VAL A 118 -7.75 9.42 27.31
C VAL A 118 -8.37 9.04 28.65
N VAL A 119 -8.24 9.94 29.64
CA VAL A 119 -8.61 9.71 31.05
C VAL A 119 -10.07 9.28 31.19
N GLU A 120 -10.93 9.79 30.32
CA GLU A 120 -12.37 9.57 30.27
C GLU A 120 -12.77 8.15 29.83
N HIS A 121 -11.83 7.34 29.34
CA HIS A 121 -12.10 5.99 28.83
C HIS A 121 -11.61 4.87 29.76
N GLY A 122 -11.18 5.23 30.98
CA GLY A 122 -10.65 4.28 31.97
C GLY A 122 -9.43 3.50 31.47
N THR A 123 -9.08 2.40 32.14
CA THR A 123 -7.96 1.54 31.74
C THR A 123 -8.38 0.30 30.95
N ARG A 124 -9.68 0.10 30.68
CA ARG A 124 -10.18 -1.20 30.19
C ARG A 124 -11.49 -1.22 29.41
N GLU A 125 -12.13 -0.08 29.16
CA GLU A 125 -13.47 -0.04 28.54
C GLU A 125 -13.47 0.43 27.09
N MET A 126 -12.35 1.01 26.61
CA MET A 126 -12.00 1.01 25.19
C MET A 126 -10.85 0.03 24.95
N PRO A 127 -10.99 -0.94 24.03
CA PRO A 127 -9.83 -1.70 23.61
C PRO A 127 -8.86 -0.74 22.93
N VAL A 128 -7.56 -1.04 23.01
CA VAL A 128 -6.58 -0.47 22.09
C VAL A 128 -7.00 -0.95 20.70
N TRP A 129 -7.74 -0.13 19.94
CA TRP A 129 -8.30 -0.57 18.66
C TRP A 129 -7.21 -1.00 17.71
N GLY A 130 -6.02 -0.41 17.83
CA GLY A 130 -4.83 -0.88 17.13
C GLY A 130 -4.59 -2.38 17.32
N ALA A 131 -4.65 -2.90 18.56
CA ALA A 131 -4.49 -4.32 18.86
C ALA A 131 -5.68 -5.18 18.40
N VAL A 132 -6.91 -4.66 18.42
CA VAL A 132 -8.09 -5.36 17.89
C VAL A 132 -7.99 -5.50 16.38
N PHE A 133 -7.68 -4.41 15.68
CA PHE A 133 -7.45 -4.39 14.23
C PHE A 133 -6.30 -5.32 13.84
N GLU A 134 -5.20 -5.30 14.61
CA GLU A 134 -4.07 -6.20 14.49
C GLU A 134 -4.53 -7.67 14.56
N SER A 135 -5.26 -8.02 15.62
CA SER A 135 -5.71 -9.40 15.88
C SER A 135 -6.70 -9.93 14.83
N GLU A 136 -7.63 -9.09 14.34
CA GLU A 136 -8.55 -9.49 13.27
C GLU A 136 -7.83 -9.75 11.93
N HIS A 137 -6.61 -9.22 11.77
CA HIS A 137 -5.83 -9.29 10.53
C HIS A 137 -4.55 -10.11 10.66
N GLN A 138 -4.33 -10.77 11.81
CA GLN A 138 -3.21 -11.70 12.01
C GLN A 138 -3.19 -12.81 10.94
N ASP A 139 -4.36 -13.34 10.58
CA ASP A 139 -4.50 -14.37 9.54
C ASP A 139 -4.22 -13.85 8.11
N LYS A 140 -4.19 -12.51 7.93
CA LYS A 140 -3.96 -11.84 6.63
C LYS A 140 -2.52 -11.38 6.41
N GLY A 141 -1.62 -11.62 7.38
CA GLY A 141 -0.16 -11.51 7.21
C GLY A 141 0.45 -10.10 7.26
N TYR A 142 -0.33 -9.04 7.52
CA TYR A 142 0.19 -7.66 7.63
C TYR A 142 -0.49 -6.84 8.74
N PRO A 143 -0.39 -7.28 9.99
CA PRO A 143 -1.30 -6.78 11.01
C PRO A 143 -1.00 -5.28 11.34
N GLY A 144 0.26 -4.86 11.48
CA GLY A 144 0.60 -3.44 11.76
C GLY A 144 0.18 -2.42 10.69
N TYR A 145 0.23 -2.81 9.41
CA TYR A 145 -0.22 -1.96 8.29
C TYR A 145 -1.75 -1.79 8.30
N THR A 146 -2.49 -2.83 8.68
CA THR A 146 -3.96 -2.80 8.73
C THR A 146 -4.49 -1.92 9.85
N SER A 147 -3.85 -1.94 11.03
CA SER A 147 -4.16 -1.05 12.14
C SER A 147 -4.01 0.44 11.76
N LEU A 148 -2.92 0.79 11.07
CA LEU A 148 -2.70 2.16 10.59
C LEU A 148 -3.76 2.60 9.58
N LEU A 149 -4.11 1.73 8.62
CA LEU A 149 -5.13 2.02 7.62
C LEU A 149 -6.52 2.22 8.25
N HIS A 150 -6.91 1.38 9.21
CA HIS A 150 -8.17 1.55 9.92
C HIS A 150 -8.20 2.83 10.76
N SER A 151 -7.12 3.12 11.47
CA SER A 151 -7.01 4.32 12.29
C SER A 151 -7.11 5.59 11.44
N ARG A 152 -6.47 5.57 10.26
CA ARG A 152 -6.58 6.67 9.29
C ARG A 152 -8.00 6.79 8.72
N ALA A 153 -8.59 5.69 8.27
CA ALA A 153 -9.95 5.69 7.71
C ALA A 153 -10.99 6.19 8.73
N LEU A 154 -10.87 5.77 10.00
CA LEU A 154 -11.68 6.29 11.09
C LEU A 154 -11.45 7.79 11.32
N SER A 155 -10.18 8.23 11.37
CA SER A 155 -9.84 9.65 11.53
C SER A 155 -10.43 10.51 10.40
N ASP A 156 -10.37 10.05 9.15
CA ASP A 156 -10.97 10.72 7.99
C ASP A 156 -12.49 10.83 8.10
N TYR A 157 -13.16 9.76 8.57
CA TYR A 157 -14.60 9.81 8.82
C TYR A 157 -14.95 10.77 9.96
N LEU A 158 -14.21 10.72 11.07
CA LEU A 158 -14.42 11.65 12.19
C LEU A 158 -14.22 13.10 11.74
N ARG A 159 -13.25 13.38 10.88
CA ARG A 159 -13.09 14.71 10.27
C ARG A 159 -14.33 15.11 9.47
N SER A 160 -14.92 14.20 8.70
CA SER A 160 -16.08 14.50 7.84
C SER A 160 -17.37 14.83 8.60
N ILE A 161 -17.50 14.39 9.86
CA ILE A 161 -18.69 14.61 10.69
C ILE A 161 -18.55 15.79 11.65
N GLN A 162 -17.46 16.56 11.58
CA GLN A 162 -17.26 17.71 12.46
C GLN A 162 -18.31 18.79 12.19
N GLN A 163 -18.88 19.34 13.26
CA GLN A 163 -19.71 20.53 13.22
C GLN A 163 -18.82 21.77 13.37
N GLN A 164 -19.00 22.74 12.48
CA GLN A 164 -18.29 24.03 12.50
C GLN A 164 -18.77 24.91 13.64
#